data_AF-M5C5V7-F1
#
_entry.id   AF-M5C5V7-F1
#
_cell.length_a   1.000
_cell.length_b   1.000
_cell.length_c   1.000
_cell.angle_alpha   90.00
_cell.angle_beta   90.00
_cell.angle_gamma   90.00
#
_symmetry.space_group_name_H-M   'P 1'
#
loop_
_entity.id
_entity.type
_entity.pdbx_description
1 polymer ?
#
loop_
_entity_poly.entity_id
_entity_poly.type
_entity_poly.pdbx_seq_one_letter_code
_entity_poly.pdbx_strand_id
1 'polypeptide(L)'
;MKASMLLRSSTQQLESEASFQATPEVPSSFRSLAPPQFQSPVPQGPNYSVFAQPEEPEPEIVRQWREHQGEKIAQRDEESKRKRQERIAGAEKEIDKLYEDYNSKKERTIQENKENEGEFLSSLTASLLASTTWSRICDLIDLENSQSKTLTRYRKVLPKLRKPGDKAPGAAGY
;
A
#
# COMPACT_ATOMS: atom_id res chain seq x y z
N MET A 1 -24.43 27.53 -0.94
CA MET A 1 -22.96 27.36 -1.04
C MET A 1 -22.32 27.19 0.35
N LYS A 2 -22.66 26.14 1.11
CA LYS A 2 -22.03 25.87 2.42
C LYS A 2 -21.59 24.41 2.65
N ALA A 3 -22.03 23.46 1.82
CA ALA A 3 -21.59 22.06 1.92
C ALA A 3 -20.19 21.80 1.32
N SER A 4 -19.71 22.66 0.41
CA SER A 4 -18.42 22.46 -0.27
C SER A 4 -17.20 22.95 0.53
N MET A 5 -17.39 23.66 1.65
CA MET A 5 -16.29 24.14 2.50
C MET A 5 -15.91 23.15 3.61
N LEU A 6 -16.83 22.27 4.04
CA LEU A 6 -16.54 21.32 5.12
C LEU A 6 -15.73 20.11 4.63
N LEU A 7 -15.87 19.72 3.37
CA LEU A 7 -15.08 18.61 2.81
C LEU A 7 -13.64 19.03 2.45
N ARG A 8 -13.40 20.32 2.13
CA ARG A 8 -12.05 20.88 1.97
C ARG A 8 -11.33 21.09 3.29
N SER A 9 -12.05 21.34 4.38
CA SER A 9 -11.45 21.53 5.70
C SER A 9 -10.91 20.22 6.28
N SER A 10 -11.59 19.09 6.01
CA SER A 10 -11.15 17.77 6.50
C SER A 10 -9.95 17.20 5.74
N THR A 11 -9.76 17.57 4.46
CA THR A 11 -8.56 17.18 3.69
C THR A 11 -7.33 18.00 4.08
N GLN A 12 -7.52 19.24 4.52
CA GLN A 12 -6.42 20.14 4.89
C GLN A 12 -5.81 19.80 6.26
N GLN A 13 -6.53 19.04 7.10
CA GLN A 13 -6.05 18.59 8.41
C GLN A 13 -5.22 17.30 8.37
N LEU A 14 -5.24 16.55 7.27
CA LEU A 14 -4.45 15.33 7.10
C LEU A 14 -3.13 15.56 6.33
N GLU A 15 -2.93 16.76 5.77
CA GLU A 15 -1.77 17.10 4.95
C GLU A 15 -0.66 17.82 5.73
N SER A 16 -0.90 18.20 6.99
CA SER A 16 0.07 18.91 7.84
C SER A 16 0.98 18.01 8.69
N GLU A 17 0.85 16.68 8.61
CA GLU A 17 1.68 15.73 9.38
C GLU A 17 2.41 14.69 8.50
N ALA A 18 2.57 14.94 7.21
CA ALA A 18 3.38 14.08 6.34
C ALA A 18 4.64 14.79 5.83
N SER A 19 5.42 15.38 6.75
CA SER A 19 6.86 15.52 6.50
C SER A 19 7.48 14.14 6.66
N PHE A 20 7.43 13.32 5.62
CA PHE A 20 8.24 12.11 5.55
C PHE A 20 9.68 12.53 5.25
N GLN A 21 10.30 13.18 6.23
CA GLN A 21 11.74 13.29 6.30
C GLN A 21 12.25 11.90 6.65
N ALA A 22 12.42 11.07 5.63
CA ALA A 22 13.21 9.84 5.72
C ALA A 22 14.70 10.22 5.81
N THR A 23 15.07 10.96 6.85
CA THR A 23 16.36 10.72 7.45
C THR A 23 16.25 9.33 8.08
N PRO A 24 17.10 8.36 7.73
CA PRO A 24 17.27 7.23 8.62
C PRO A 24 17.84 7.82 9.91
N GLU A 25 16.96 8.15 10.86
CA GLU A 25 17.29 8.19 12.27
C GLU A 25 17.68 6.76 12.61
N VAL A 26 18.92 6.42 12.30
CA VAL A 26 19.60 5.30 12.93
C VAL A 26 19.45 5.56 14.42
N PRO A 27 18.74 4.71 15.19
CA PRO A 27 18.66 4.91 16.62
C PRO A 27 20.09 5.09 17.12
N SER A 28 20.35 6.11 17.93
CA SER A 28 21.69 6.40 18.47
C SER A 28 22.31 5.20 19.23
N SER A 29 21.52 4.15 19.46
CA SER A 29 21.94 2.80 19.89
C SER A 29 22.74 2.00 18.85
N PHE A 30 22.77 2.43 17.58
CA PHE A 30 23.71 1.97 16.55
C PHE A 30 24.85 2.97 16.35
N ARG A 31 25.24 3.70 17.40
CA ARG A 31 26.67 4.02 17.52
C ARG A 31 27.37 2.67 17.48
N SER A 32 28.05 2.36 16.39
CA SER A 32 29.07 1.31 16.43
C SER A 32 29.91 1.65 17.64
N LEU A 33 29.75 0.90 18.73
CA LEU A 33 30.81 0.72 19.68
C LEU A 33 31.99 0.43 18.77
N ALA A 34 32.95 1.37 18.73
CA ALA A 34 34.19 1.16 18.04
C ALA A 34 34.57 -0.29 18.34
N PRO A 35 34.85 -1.12 17.32
CA PRO A 35 35.17 -2.52 17.55
C PRO A 35 36.12 -2.54 18.74
N PRO A 36 35.83 -3.35 19.80
CA PRO A 36 36.65 -3.34 20.99
C PRO A 36 38.07 -3.33 20.48
N GLN A 37 38.80 -2.29 20.88
CA GLN A 37 40.20 -2.16 20.55
C GLN A 37 40.84 -3.33 21.29
N PHE A 38 40.76 -4.52 20.72
CA PHE A 38 41.67 -5.60 20.99
C PHE A 38 42.98 -5.02 20.53
N GLN A 39 43.62 -4.31 21.46
CA GLN A 39 45.06 -4.22 21.52
C GLN A 39 45.53 -5.66 21.71
N SER A 40 45.49 -6.40 20.60
CA SER A 40 46.40 -7.49 20.38
C SER A 40 47.75 -6.90 20.75
N PRO A 41 48.51 -7.48 21.69
CA PRO A 41 49.89 -7.07 21.85
C PRO A 41 50.48 -7.29 20.48
N VAL A 42 50.75 -6.21 19.75
CA VAL A 42 51.54 -6.28 18.53
C VAL A 42 52.85 -6.86 19.04
N PRO A 43 53.23 -8.12 18.72
CA PRO A 43 54.60 -8.48 18.96
C PRO A 43 55.37 -7.42 18.18
N GLN A 44 56.20 -6.65 18.89
CA GLN A 44 57.23 -5.83 18.27
C GLN A 44 58.21 -6.80 17.60
N GLY A 45 57.74 -7.46 16.54
CA GLY A 45 58.58 -8.07 15.55
C GLY A 45 59.42 -6.95 14.93
N PRO A 46 60.62 -7.27 14.46
CA PRO A 46 61.53 -6.27 13.93
C PRO A 46 60.79 -5.35 12.98
N ASN A 47 60.90 -4.05 13.25
CA ASN A 47 60.42 -2.98 12.42
C ASN A 47 61.07 -3.16 11.04
N TYR A 48 60.36 -3.76 10.09
CA TYR A 48 60.77 -3.75 8.69
C TYR A 48 60.53 -2.32 8.22
N SER A 49 61.48 -1.45 8.60
CA SER A 49 61.75 -0.20 7.92
C SER A 49 61.70 -0.48 6.42
N VAL A 50 60.95 0.38 5.74
CA VAL A 50 60.95 0.59 4.31
C VAL A 50 62.40 0.51 3.81
N PHE A 51 62.82 -0.68 3.41
CA PHE A 51 63.86 -0.79 2.41
C PHE A 51 63.18 -0.30 1.15
N ALA A 52 63.38 0.98 0.84
CA ALA A 52 63.44 1.42 -0.53
C ALA A 52 64.60 0.63 -1.16
N GLN A 53 64.31 -0.63 -1.52
CA GLN A 53 65.14 -1.40 -2.40
C GLN A 53 65.29 -0.55 -3.67
N PRO A 54 66.50 -0.45 -4.24
CA PRO A 54 66.63 0.09 -5.59
C PRO A 54 65.64 -0.66 -6.49
N GLU A 55 65.07 0.05 -7.46
CA GLU A 55 64.13 -0.46 -8.47
C GLU A 55 64.84 -1.55 -9.31
N GLU A 56 65.06 -2.73 -8.72
CA GLU A 56 65.35 -3.93 -9.47
C GLU A 56 64.08 -4.30 -10.23
N PRO A 57 64.20 -4.70 -11.51
CA PRO A 57 63.04 -5.10 -12.30
C PRO A 57 62.31 -6.20 -11.53
N GLU A 58 61.07 -5.94 -11.10
CA GLU A 58 60.26 -6.92 -10.37
C GLU A 58 60.35 -8.26 -11.12
N PRO A 59 60.60 -9.38 -10.41
CA PRO A 59 60.70 -10.68 -11.07
C PRO A 59 59.42 -10.95 -11.85
N GLU A 60 59.56 -11.36 -13.11
CA GLU A 60 58.47 -11.48 -14.08
C GLU A 60 57.25 -12.27 -13.56
N ILE A 61 57.48 -13.23 -12.66
CA ILE A 61 56.43 -14.02 -11.98
C ILE A 61 55.55 -13.15 -11.06
N VAL A 62 56.14 -12.22 -10.32
CA VAL A 62 55.41 -11.30 -9.43
C VAL A 62 54.62 -10.29 -10.25
N ARG A 63 55.17 -9.82 -11.37
CA ARG A 63 54.49 -8.95 -12.32
C ARG A 63 53.22 -9.61 -12.89
N GLN A 64 53.35 -10.83 -13.41
CA GLN A 64 52.22 -11.62 -13.92
C GLN A 64 51.20 -11.96 -12.83
N TRP A 65 51.65 -12.22 -11.60
CA TRP A 65 50.74 -12.45 -10.48
C TRP A 65 49.93 -11.20 -10.11
N ARG A 66 50.57 -10.02 -10.04
CA ARG A 66 49.86 -8.75 -9.79
C ARG A 66 48.85 -8.45 -10.88
N GLU A 67 49.20 -8.68 -12.14
CA GLU A 67 48.31 -8.50 -13.29
C GLU A 67 47.07 -9.42 -13.18
N HIS A 68 47.28 -10.73 -12.95
CA HIS A 68 46.18 -11.68 -12.77
C HIS A 68 45.30 -11.40 -11.54
N GLN A 69 45.87 -10.92 -10.43
CA GLN A 69 45.09 -10.52 -9.27
C GLN A 69 44.29 -9.23 -9.55
N GLY A 70 44.92 -8.25 -10.19
CA GLY A 70 44.27 -7.01 -10.60
C GLY A 70 43.08 -7.27 -11.51
N GLU A 71 43.24 -8.16 -12.50
CA GLU A 71 42.15 -8.58 -13.38
C GLU A 71 41.02 -9.29 -12.62
N LYS A 72 41.35 -10.21 -11.70
CA LYS A 72 40.35 -10.88 -10.85
C LYS A 72 39.60 -9.93 -9.93
N ILE A 73 40.27 -8.90 -9.38
CA ILE A 73 39.64 -7.88 -8.55
C ILE A 73 38.72 -7.03 -9.43
N ALA A 74 39.20 -6.58 -10.59
CA ALA A 74 38.41 -5.79 -11.53
C ALA A 74 37.14 -6.53 -11.99
N GLN A 75 37.23 -7.83 -12.29
CA GLN A 75 36.08 -8.65 -12.65
C GLN A 75 35.05 -8.73 -11.51
N ARG A 76 35.49 -8.94 -10.27
CA ARG A 76 34.58 -8.97 -9.10
C ARG A 76 33.95 -7.62 -8.81
N ASP A 77 34.70 -6.54 -8.98
CA ASP A 77 34.19 -5.19 -8.79
C ASP A 77 33.14 -4.86 -9.85
N GLU A 78 33.37 -5.25 -11.10
CA GLU A 78 32.39 -5.08 -12.18
C GLU A 78 31.12 -5.88 -11.94
N GLU A 79 31.23 -7.15 -11.53
CA GLU A 79 30.05 -7.95 -11.15
C GLU A 79 29.28 -7.33 -9.97
N SER A 80 29.99 -6.79 -8.98
CA SER A 80 29.40 -6.16 -7.80
C SER A 80 28.67 -4.86 -8.17
N LYS A 81 29.26 -4.06 -9.06
CA LYS A 81 28.62 -2.86 -9.62
C LYS A 81 27.38 -3.22 -10.42
N ARG A 82 27.46 -4.23 -11.29
CA ARG A 82 26.32 -4.70 -12.09
C ARG A 82 25.18 -5.17 -11.20
N LYS A 83 25.45 -6.03 -10.20
CA LYS A 83 24.44 -6.50 -9.24
C LYS A 83 23.81 -5.33 -8.45
N ARG A 84 24.60 -4.30 -8.10
CA ARG A 84 24.08 -3.12 -7.43
C ARG A 84 23.15 -2.33 -8.34
N GLN A 85 23.52 -2.11 -9.59
CA GLN A 85 22.68 -1.43 -10.58
C GLN A 85 21.40 -2.21 -10.87
N GLU A 86 21.47 -3.53 -11.03
CA GLU A 86 20.30 -4.40 -11.21
C GLU A 86 19.32 -4.26 -10.03
N ARG A 87 19.81 -4.19 -8.78
CA ARG A 87 18.97 -3.98 -7.60
C ARG A 87 18.32 -2.59 -7.58
N ILE A 88 19.06 -1.54 -7.95
CA ILE A 88 18.52 -0.18 -8.01
C ILE A 88 17.43 -0.10 -9.08
N ALA A 89 17.70 -0.58 -10.29
CA ALA A 89 16.73 -0.62 -11.37
C ALA A 89 15.49 -1.48 -11.03
N GLY A 90 15.70 -2.60 -10.31
CA GLY A 90 14.60 -3.42 -9.80
C GLY A 90 13.72 -2.65 -8.81
N ALA A 91 14.33 -1.95 -7.85
CA ALA A 91 13.60 -1.15 -6.87
C ALA A 91 12.85 0.02 -7.52
N GLU A 92 13.44 0.72 -8.49
CA GLU A 92 12.78 1.78 -9.25
C GLU A 92 11.54 1.25 -9.99
N LYS A 93 11.69 0.11 -10.68
CA LYS A 93 10.57 -0.53 -11.37
C LYS A 93 9.47 -0.99 -10.41
N GLU A 94 9.82 -1.49 -9.23
CA GLU A 94 8.85 -1.88 -8.22
C GLU A 94 8.08 -0.68 -7.66
N ILE A 95 8.75 0.46 -7.50
CA ILE A 95 8.10 1.72 -7.12
C ILE A 95 7.10 2.14 -8.20
N ASP A 96 7.51 2.17 -9.47
CA ASP A 96 6.61 2.55 -10.58
C ASP A 96 5.39 1.61 -10.65
N LYS A 97 5.63 0.30 -10.54
CA LYS A 97 4.57 -0.71 -10.53
C LYS A 97 3.60 -0.50 -9.37
N LEU A 98 4.09 -0.16 -8.18
CA LEU A 98 3.23 0.07 -7.01
C LEU A 98 2.27 1.25 -7.25
N TYR A 99 2.73 2.32 -7.89
CA TYR A 99 1.87 3.45 -8.24
C TYR A 99 0.87 3.11 -9.35
N GLU A 100 1.29 2.37 -10.37
CA GLU A 100 0.40 1.90 -11.43
C GLU A 100 -0.71 0.98 -10.88
N ASP A 101 -0.34 -0.01 -10.06
CA ASP A 101 -1.26 -0.95 -9.43
C ASP A 101 -2.22 -0.22 -8.47
N TYR A 102 -1.71 0.75 -7.69
CA TYR A 102 -2.53 1.55 -6.77
C TYR A 102 -3.55 2.40 -7.53
N ASN A 103 -3.11 3.13 -8.55
CA ASN A 103 -3.99 3.98 -9.35
C ASN A 103 -5.05 3.14 -10.06
N SER A 104 -4.66 2.01 -10.66
CA SER A 104 -5.58 1.07 -11.30
C SER A 104 -6.60 0.51 -10.33
N LYS A 105 -6.17 0.14 -9.10
CA LYS A 105 -7.09 -0.35 -8.06
C LYS A 105 -8.04 0.74 -7.59
N LYS A 106 -7.53 1.95 -7.37
CA LYS A 106 -8.34 3.12 -6.98
C LYS A 106 -9.39 3.43 -8.04
N GLU A 107 -9.00 3.49 -9.30
CA GLU A 107 -9.90 3.76 -10.42
C GLU A 107 -10.97 2.67 -10.54
N ARG A 108 -10.58 1.39 -10.45
CA ARG A 108 -11.52 0.26 -10.44
C ARG A 108 -12.54 0.40 -9.30
N THR A 109 -12.09 0.67 -8.08
CA THR A 109 -13.00 0.84 -6.93
C THR A 109 -13.93 2.04 -7.10
N ILE A 110 -13.44 3.15 -7.65
CA ILE A 110 -14.29 4.32 -7.93
C ILE A 110 -15.34 3.96 -8.99
N GLN A 111 -14.94 3.26 -10.05
CA GLN A 111 -15.84 2.84 -11.12
C GLN A 111 -16.91 1.87 -10.60
N GLU A 112 -16.50 0.85 -9.84
CA GLU A 112 -17.42 -0.10 -9.22
C GLU A 112 -18.39 0.59 -8.26
N ASN A 113 -17.93 1.53 -7.43
CA ASN A 113 -18.80 2.29 -6.55
C ASN A 113 -19.82 3.13 -7.34
N LYS A 114 -19.41 3.73 -8.45
CA LYS A 114 -20.29 4.52 -9.31
C LYS A 114 -21.32 3.66 -10.03
N GLU A 115 -20.91 2.47 -10.48
CA GLU A 115 -21.81 1.48 -11.08
C GLU A 115 -22.83 1.00 -10.03
N ASN A 116 -22.37 0.60 -8.85
CA ASN A 116 -23.23 0.19 -7.74
C ASN A 116 -24.20 1.30 -7.31
N GLU A 117 -23.75 2.56 -7.26
CA GLU A 117 -24.63 3.71 -6.99
C GLU A 117 -25.69 3.87 -8.08
N GLY A 118 -25.30 3.77 -9.35
CA GLY A 118 -26.22 3.83 -10.49
C GLY A 118 -27.26 2.71 -10.46
N GLU A 119 -26.81 1.47 -10.20
CA GLU A 119 -27.68 0.31 -10.05
C GLU A 119 -28.63 0.46 -8.86
N PHE A 120 -28.12 0.94 -7.72
CA PHE A 120 -28.94 1.19 -6.54
C PHE A 120 -30.02 2.23 -6.82
N LEU A 121 -29.67 3.37 -7.41
CA LEU A 121 -30.64 4.42 -7.78
C LEU A 121 -31.66 3.93 -8.82
N SER A 122 -31.22 3.14 -9.79
CA SER A 122 -32.09 2.52 -10.79
C SER A 122 -33.04 1.52 -10.14
N SER A 123 -32.55 0.65 -9.26
CA SER A 123 -33.37 -0.31 -8.51
C SER A 123 -34.39 0.39 -7.61
N LEU A 124 -34.02 1.51 -6.98
CA LEU A 124 -34.90 2.31 -6.15
C LEU A 124 -36.00 2.96 -6.99
N THR A 125 -35.65 3.52 -8.14
CA THR A 125 -36.60 4.14 -9.07
C THR A 125 -37.53 3.09 -9.69
N ALA A 126 -36.99 1.94 -10.09
CA ALA A 126 -37.76 0.81 -10.60
C ALA A 126 -38.73 0.26 -9.54
N SER A 127 -38.28 0.12 -8.28
CA SER A 127 -39.17 -0.23 -7.16
C SER A 127 -40.23 0.85 -6.91
N LEU A 128 -39.88 2.12 -7.09
CA LEU A 128 -40.82 3.24 -7.00
C LEU A 128 -41.88 3.27 -8.12
N LEU A 129 -41.59 2.67 -9.27
CA LEU A 129 -42.53 2.65 -10.40
C LEU A 129 -43.31 1.34 -10.50
N ALA A 130 -42.67 0.21 -10.20
CA ALA A 130 -43.25 -1.12 -10.42
C ALA A 130 -44.04 -1.66 -9.22
N SER A 131 -43.72 -1.21 -8.00
CA SER A 131 -44.29 -1.77 -6.77
C SER A 131 -45.30 -0.83 -6.12
N THR A 132 -46.38 -1.38 -5.57
CA THR A 132 -47.30 -0.64 -4.68
C THR A 132 -46.61 -0.24 -3.38
N THR A 133 -47.12 0.82 -2.74
CA THR A 133 -46.57 1.37 -1.47
C THR A 133 -46.41 0.30 -0.39
N TRP A 134 -47.39 -0.59 -0.24
CA TRP A 134 -47.36 -1.70 0.72
C TRP A 134 -46.32 -2.77 0.41
N SER A 135 -46.06 -3.05 -0.87
CA SER A 135 -45.01 -3.98 -1.29
C SER A 135 -43.62 -3.44 -0.93
N ARG A 136 -43.36 -2.14 -1.15
CA ARG A 136 -42.11 -1.48 -0.74
C ARG A 136 -41.90 -1.51 0.78
N ILE A 137 -42.96 -1.25 1.55
CA ILE A 137 -42.91 -1.30 3.03
C ILE A 137 -42.58 -2.73 3.51
N CYS A 138 -43.11 -3.75 2.84
CA CYS A 138 -42.79 -5.14 3.19
C CYS A 138 -41.34 -5.51 2.87
N ASP A 139 -40.75 -4.98 1.80
CA ASP A 139 -39.37 -5.30 1.41
C ASP A 139 -38.35 -4.55 2.30
N LEU A 140 -38.66 -3.33 2.74
CA LEU A 140 -37.85 -2.55 3.68
C LEU A 140 -37.83 -3.11 5.10
N ILE A 141 -38.91 -3.79 5.49
CA ILE A 141 -39.03 -4.39 6.82
C ILE A 141 -38.58 -5.83 6.72
N ASP A 142 -37.48 -6.19 7.37
CA ASP A 142 -37.09 -7.60 7.52
C ASP A 142 -38.12 -8.33 8.41
N LEU A 143 -39.12 -8.89 7.74
CA LEU A 143 -40.20 -9.64 8.37
C LEU A 143 -39.78 -11.06 8.77
N GLU A 144 -38.68 -11.57 8.23
CA GLU A 144 -38.29 -12.99 8.31
C GLU A 144 -37.45 -13.32 9.55
N ASN A 145 -36.62 -12.40 10.07
CA ASN A 145 -35.67 -12.72 11.15
C ASN A 145 -35.90 -11.98 12.50
N SER A 146 -36.80 -11.01 12.60
CA SER A 146 -36.90 -10.23 13.84
C SER A 146 -37.61 -11.00 14.99
N GLN A 147 -36.92 -11.32 16.08
CA GLN A 147 -37.53 -11.98 17.27
C GLN A 147 -38.38 -11.04 18.16
N SER A 148 -38.61 -9.80 17.72
CA SER A 148 -39.31 -8.79 18.53
C SER A 148 -40.82 -9.07 18.64
N LYS A 149 -41.32 -9.19 19.89
CA LYS A 149 -42.75 -9.40 20.20
C LYS A 149 -43.65 -8.25 19.70
N THR A 150 -43.11 -7.04 19.54
CA THR A 150 -43.81 -5.83 19.07
C THR A 150 -44.18 -5.87 17.58
N LEU A 151 -43.50 -6.69 16.76
CA LEU A 151 -43.78 -6.79 15.32
C LEU A 151 -44.86 -7.81 14.96
N THR A 152 -45.40 -8.54 15.94
CA THR A 152 -46.41 -9.60 15.71
C THR A 152 -47.67 -9.08 15.00
N ARG A 153 -48.13 -7.86 15.31
CA ARG A 153 -49.28 -7.26 14.60
C ARG A 153 -48.93 -6.82 13.18
N TYR A 154 -47.75 -6.24 12.99
CA TYR A 154 -47.25 -5.82 11.67
C TYR A 154 -47.09 -7.01 10.71
N ARG A 155 -46.52 -8.13 11.16
CA ARG A 155 -46.42 -9.37 10.38
C ARG A 155 -47.76 -9.94 9.91
N LYS A 156 -48.84 -9.71 10.67
CA LYS A 156 -50.19 -10.17 10.28
C LYS A 156 -50.88 -9.21 9.30
N VAL A 157 -50.59 -7.91 9.38
CA VAL A 157 -51.30 -6.86 8.65
C VAL A 157 -50.63 -6.53 7.31
N LEU A 158 -49.31 -6.38 7.29
CA LEU A 158 -48.56 -5.96 6.09
C LEU A 158 -48.71 -6.94 4.91
N PRO A 159 -48.63 -8.27 5.07
CA PRO A 159 -48.86 -9.19 3.96
C PRO A 159 -50.30 -9.17 3.44
N LYS A 160 -51.28 -8.84 4.29
CA LYS A 160 -52.69 -8.70 3.88
C LYS A 160 -52.93 -7.45 3.04
N LEU A 161 -52.17 -6.39 3.29
CA LEU A 161 -52.21 -5.15 2.51
C LEU A 161 -51.40 -5.27 1.21
N ARG A 162 -50.38 -6.14 1.17
CA ARG A 162 -49.61 -6.46 -0.04
C ARG A 162 -50.43 -7.22 -1.10
N LYS A 163 -51.20 -8.23 -0.68
CA LYS A 163 -52.01 -9.10 -1.57
C LYS A 163 -52.97 -8.37 -2.54
N PRO A 164 -53.74 -7.35 -2.11
CA PRO A 164 -54.67 -6.65 -2.99
C PRO A 164 -53.99 -5.67 -3.98
N GLY A 165 -52.68 -5.44 -3.90
CA GLY A 165 -51.96 -4.55 -4.81
C GLY A 165 -52.60 -3.17 -4.89
N ASP A 166 -52.95 -2.71 -6.10
CA ASP A 166 -53.53 -1.39 -6.36
C ASP A 166 -54.91 -1.17 -5.71
N LYS A 167 -55.59 -2.24 -5.30
CA LYS A 167 -56.89 -2.16 -4.62
C LYS A 167 -56.77 -1.93 -3.11
N ALA A 168 -55.55 -1.94 -2.57
CA ALA A 168 -55.36 -1.67 -1.15
C ALA A 168 -55.57 -0.18 -0.85
N PRO A 169 -56.12 0.16 0.34
CA PRO A 169 -56.28 1.57 0.73
C PRO A 169 -54.91 2.25 0.77
N GLY A 170 -54.80 3.40 0.10
CA GLY A 170 -53.55 4.16 -0.01
C GLY A 170 -52.47 3.54 -0.91
N ALA A 171 -52.77 2.50 -1.69
CA ALA A 171 -51.83 1.87 -2.63
C ALA A 171 -51.74 2.58 -3.99
N ALA A 172 -52.85 3.17 -4.45
CA ALA A 172 -52.98 3.81 -5.77
C ALA A 172 -52.32 5.21 -5.89
N GLY A 173 -51.50 5.62 -4.92
CA GLY A 173 -50.75 6.87 -4.96
C GLY A 173 -51.57 8.13 -4.65
N TYR A 174 -50.84 9.21 -4.35
CA TYR A 174 -51.21 10.63 -4.44
C TYR A 174 -50.52 11.19 -5.68
#